data_AF-A0A1U7HEG0-F1
#
_entry.id   AF-A0A1U7HEG0-F1
#
_cell.length_a   1.000
_cell.length_b   1.000
_cell.length_c   1.000
_cell.angle_alpha   90.00
_cell.angle_beta   90.00
_cell.angle_gamma   90.00
#
_symmetry.space_group_name_H-M   'P 1'
#
loop_
_entity.id
_entity.type
_entity.pdbx_description
1 polymer ?
#
loop_
_entity_poly.entity_id
_entity_poly.type
_entity_poly.pdbx_seq_one_letter_code
_entity_poly.pdbx_strand_id
1 'polypeptide(L)'
;MPSPASEPTPPAILCRQERRLAGKKLRQQVARSLHSWWQPTRDRPDPIELIKQSNQRRILELVPIRHWRMMQSPFAFLRGSAIVMAADLATTPTTGIMVQACGDCHLLNFGGFATPERNLIFDLNDFDETLVAPWEWDIKRLVTSIAIAGRDLCLSERDSLDAAQTAAQAYRLAIARYSEMRTLEIWYARLDASLLIEHAPDEDTRQQWAQMATKAFNQTLDRAVSQLTELVNGQRRLIDNPPLLYHPPNQKEYFEEIQALFEEYRDTLQVDRQFLLDRYRLVDVALKVVGVGSVGTHCGVALLLDDNDDPLLLQYKEARPSVLEPYAGKSPYPHEGQRIVSGQRLMQAASDIFLGWTSNLQGQDFYFRQLKDMKTSIKLKGMSARRLEDYAEICGAALARAHARTGDSVLISGYLGNSDAFDRAVTDFAVTYAYQVEQDHRAFVEALQAGRIEAKAG
;
A
#
# COMPACT_ATOMS: atom_id res chain seq x y z
N MET A 1 -16.14 37.00 36.30
CA MET A 1 -15.05 37.08 35.30
C MET A 1 -14.35 35.73 35.30
N PRO A 2 -14.61 34.83 34.34
CA PRO A 2 -13.85 33.60 34.22
C PRO A 2 -12.44 33.93 33.74
N SER A 3 -11.44 33.33 34.38
CA SER A 3 -10.02 33.48 34.07
C SER A 3 -9.74 33.00 32.63
N PRO A 4 -8.92 33.70 31.83
CA PRO A 4 -8.57 33.23 30.50
C PRO A 4 -7.77 31.92 30.65
N ALA A 5 -8.26 30.87 30.00
CA ALA A 5 -7.52 29.62 29.86
C ALA A 5 -6.18 29.95 29.17
N SER A 6 -5.07 29.57 29.80
CA SER A 6 -3.75 29.70 29.20
C SER A 6 -3.72 28.96 27.87
N GLU A 7 -3.47 29.67 26.77
CA GLU A 7 -3.22 29.06 25.48
C GLU A 7 -2.07 28.05 25.60
N PRO A 8 -2.20 26.84 25.00
CA PRO A 8 -1.13 25.86 25.02
C PRO A 8 0.09 26.46 24.33
N THR A 9 1.20 26.57 25.06
CA THR A 9 2.48 27.02 24.52
C THR A 9 2.87 26.08 23.36
N PRO A 10 3.15 26.60 22.14
CA PRO A 10 3.56 25.75 21.04
C PRO A 10 4.82 24.98 21.44
N PRO A 11 4.93 23.68 21.10
CA PRO A 11 6.07 22.87 21.49
C PRO A 11 7.36 23.50 20.98
N ALA A 12 8.39 23.51 21.84
CA ALA A 12 9.69 24.05 21.48
C ALA A 12 10.24 23.33 20.23
N ILE A 13 10.57 24.11 19.20
CA ILE A 13 11.18 23.58 17.97
C ILE A 13 12.61 23.15 18.30
N LEU A 14 12.82 21.86 18.53
CA LEU A 14 14.14 21.29 18.77
C LEU A 14 15.03 21.42 17.53
N CYS A 15 16.28 21.84 17.72
CA CYS A 15 17.25 21.86 16.63
C CYS A 15 17.58 20.43 16.16
N ARG A 16 18.19 20.30 14.97
CA ARG A 16 18.53 18.98 14.38
C ARG A 16 19.37 18.12 15.34
N GLN A 17 20.34 18.72 16.03
CA GLN A 17 21.19 18.01 16.98
C GLN A 17 20.41 17.50 18.20
N GLU A 18 19.52 18.31 18.76
CA GLU A 18 18.67 17.92 19.90
C GLU A 18 17.73 16.77 19.53
N ARG A 19 17.10 16.84 18.35
CA ARG A 19 16.25 15.74 17.85
C ARG A 19 17.03 14.45 17.65
N ARG A 20 18.24 14.53 17.08
CA ARG A 20 19.13 13.37 16.92
C ARG A 20 19.51 12.76 18.27
N LEU A 21 19.80 13.58 19.27
CA LEU A 21 20.09 13.13 20.64
C LEU A 21 18.85 12.53 21.32
N ALA A 22 17.67 13.10 21.12
CA ALA A 22 16.40 12.54 21.61
C ALA A 22 16.15 11.15 21.02
N GLY A 23 16.36 10.99 19.70
CA GLY A 23 16.24 9.70 19.03
C GLY A 23 17.23 8.67 19.59
N LYS A 24 18.49 9.08 19.81
CA LYS A 24 19.51 8.23 20.45
C LYS A 24 19.10 7.82 21.86
N LYS A 25 18.47 8.70 22.64
CA LYS A 25 18.02 8.46 24.02
C LYS A 25 16.91 7.40 24.09
N LEU A 26 16.05 7.31 23.07
CA LEU A 26 14.99 6.29 23.00
C LEU A 26 15.52 4.86 23.10
N ARG A 27 16.79 4.60 22.73
CA ARG A 27 17.45 3.30 22.88
C ARG A 27 17.54 2.79 24.31
N GLN A 28 17.45 3.69 25.29
CA GLN A 28 17.43 3.34 26.72
C GLN A 28 16.08 2.75 27.14
N GLN A 29 15.00 3.11 26.44
CA GLN A 29 13.65 2.60 26.70
C GLN A 29 13.34 1.41 25.79
N VAL A 30 13.67 1.53 24.52
CA VAL A 30 13.48 0.49 23.51
C VAL A 30 14.82 0.24 22.83
N ALA A 31 15.58 -0.74 23.33
CA ALA A 31 16.84 -1.11 22.68
C ALA A 31 16.55 -1.65 21.27
N ARG A 32 17.44 -1.37 20.31
CA ARG A 32 17.28 -1.82 18.91
C ARG A 32 17.14 -3.35 18.80
N SER A 33 17.82 -4.10 19.67
CA SER A 33 17.74 -5.56 19.75
C SER A 33 16.37 -6.08 20.22
N LEU A 34 15.53 -5.26 20.87
CA LEU A 34 14.17 -5.69 21.23
C LEU A 34 13.27 -5.86 20.01
N HIS A 35 13.66 -5.31 18.85
CA HIS A 35 12.92 -5.49 17.61
C HIS A 35 13.10 -6.86 16.97
N SER A 36 13.94 -7.75 17.51
CA SER A 36 14.14 -9.12 16.99
C SER A 36 13.16 -10.15 17.50
N TRP A 37 12.49 -9.86 18.62
CA TRP A 37 11.68 -10.86 19.30
C TRP A 37 10.25 -10.86 18.74
N TRP A 38 9.83 -12.02 18.25
CA TRP A 38 8.43 -12.35 18.01
C TRP A 38 8.06 -13.61 18.79
N GLN A 39 7.00 -13.52 19.57
CA GLN A 39 6.33 -14.67 20.15
C GLN A 39 4.84 -14.34 20.29
N PRO A 40 3.92 -15.21 19.82
CA PRO A 40 2.50 -14.97 19.98
C PRO A 40 2.13 -14.91 21.47
N THR A 41 1.33 -13.92 21.86
CA THR A 41 0.81 -13.82 23.23
C THR A 41 -0.19 -14.94 23.52
N ARG A 42 -0.44 -15.23 24.80
CA ARG A 42 -1.40 -16.28 25.20
C ARG A 42 -2.84 -15.96 24.76
N ASP A 43 -3.16 -14.68 24.65
CA ASP A 43 -4.43 -14.10 24.25
C ASP A 43 -4.43 -13.62 22.79
N ARG A 44 -3.44 -14.02 21.99
CA ARG A 44 -3.38 -13.69 20.56
C ARG A 44 -4.70 -14.11 19.89
N PRO A 45 -5.42 -13.19 19.22
CA PRO A 45 -6.66 -13.52 18.54
C PRO A 45 -6.48 -14.63 17.50
N ASP A 46 -7.51 -15.47 17.33
CA ASP A 46 -7.51 -16.49 16.26
C ASP A 46 -7.45 -15.79 14.89
N PRO A 47 -6.44 -16.07 14.03
CA PRO A 47 -6.35 -15.48 12.70
C PRO A 47 -7.59 -15.73 11.84
N ILE A 48 -8.30 -16.86 12.03
CA ILE A 48 -9.52 -17.18 11.30
C ILE A 48 -10.67 -16.23 11.70
N GLU A 49 -10.80 -15.92 12.99
CA GLU A 49 -11.82 -14.99 13.47
C GLU A 49 -11.53 -13.56 13.02
N LEU A 50 -10.26 -13.14 13.00
CA LEU A 50 -9.87 -11.85 12.41
C LEU A 50 -10.17 -11.79 10.90
N ILE A 51 -9.94 -12.88 10.16
CA ILE A 51 -10.28 -12.96 8.73
C ILE A 51 -11.79 -12.87 8.52
N LYS A 52 -12.60 -13.53 9.36
CA LYS A 52 -14.07 -13.41 9.35
C LYS A 52 -14.53 -11.99 9.66
N GLN A 53 -13.93 -11.33 10.65
CA GLN A 53 -14.20 -9.92 10.94
C GLN A 53 -13.92 -9.04 9.71
N SER A 54 -12.79 -9.25 9.03
CA SER A 54 -12.47 -8.53 7.78
C SER A 54 -13.47 -8.81 6.63
N ASN A 55 -14.22 -9.91 6.69
CA ASN A 55 -15.24 -10.28 5.69
C ASN A 55 -16.63 -9.68 5.91
N GLN A 56 -16.96 -9.16 7.11
CA GLN A 56 -18.35 -8.77 7.47
C GLN A 56 -19.02 -7.74 6.55
N ARG A 57 -18.23 -6.93 5.81
CA ARG A 57 -18.73 -5.91 4.87
C ARG A 57 -18.31 -6.18 3.42
N ARG A 58 -18.01 -7.43 3.07
CA ARG A 58 -17.65 -7.82 1.71
C ARG A 58 -18.88 -8.38 0.99
N ILE A 59 -18.89 -8.27 -0.33
CA ILE A 59 -19.78 -8.99 -1.25
C ILE A 59 -19.57 -10.49 -0.98
N LEU A 60 -20.58 -11.13 -0.40
CA LEU A 60 -20.47 -12.45 0.21
C LEU A 60 -20.10 -13.53 -0.82
N GLU A 61 -20.61 -13.42 -2.04
CA GLU A 61 -20.36 -14.34 -3.15
C GLU A 61 -18.88 -14.35 -3.59
N LEU A 62 -18.14 -13.28 -3.28
CA LEU A 62 -16.72 -13.13 -3.62
C LEU A 62 -15.79 -13.55 -2.46
N VAL A 63 -16.31 -13.74 -1.25
CA VAL A 63 -15.51 -14.18 -0.09
C VAL A 63 -14.84 -15.55 -0.35
N PRO A 64 -15.50 -16.56 -0.94
CA PRO A 64 -14.83 -17.80 -1.29
C PRO A 64 -13.67 -17.63 -2.29
N ILE A 65 -13.75 -16.66 -3.20
CA ILE A 65 -12.66 -16.34 -4.14
C ILE A 65 -11.48 -15.71 -3.38
N ARG A 66 -11.76 -14.84 -2.39
CA ARG A 66 -10.74 -14.27 -1.50
C ARG A 66 -9.99 -15.39 -0.79
N HIS A 67 -10.71 -16.31 -0.18
CA HIS A 67 -10.11 -17.43 0.54
C HIS A 67 -9.30 -18.34 -0.40
N TRP A 68 -9.80 -18.60 -1.61
CA TRP A 68 -9.06 -19.36 -2.61
C TRP A 68 -7.76 -18.67 -3.04
N ARG A 69 -7.74 -17.34 -3.18
CA ARG A 69 -6.49 -16.60 -3.46
C ARG A 69 -5.53 -16.62 -2.29
N MET A 70 -6.04 -16.50 -1.06
CA MET A 70 -5.22 -16.54 0.16
C MET A 70 -4.59 -17.90 0.42
N MET A 71 -5.27 -19.01 0.07
CA MET A 71 -4.72 -20.35 0.31
C MET A 71 -3.56 -20.71 -0.63
N GLN A 72 -3.32 -19.97 -1.72
CA GLN A 72 -2.32 -20.33 -2.73
C GLN A 72 -0.88 -20.38 -2.20
N SER A 73 -0.53 -19.50 -1.26
CA SER A 73 0.78 -19.52 -0.58
C SER A 73 0.76 -18.70 0.71
N PRO A 74 1.72 -18.88 1.62
CA PRO A 74 1.89 -18.03 2.80
C PRO A 74 2.04 -16.54 2.43
N PHE A 75 2.70 -16.23 1.31
CA PHE A 75 2.79 -14.85 0.83
C PHE A 75 1.43 -14.29 0.40
N ALA A 76 0.62 -15.07 -0.32
CA ALA A 76 -0.74 -14.66 -0.69
C ALA A 76 -1.62 -14.48 0.55
N PHE A 77 -1.46 -15.34 1.56
CA PHE A 77 -2.11 -15.22 2.86
C PHE A 77 -1.75 -13.90 3.55
N LEU A 78 -0.46 -13.59 3.73
CA LEU A 78 0.01 -12.34 4.36
C LEU A 78 -0.65 -11.09 3.74
N ARG A 79 -0.73 -11.06 2.40
CA ARG A 79 -1.36 -9.97 1.62
C ARG A 79 -2.87 -9.90 1.79
N GLY A 80 -3.52 -11.04 2.04
CA GLY A 80 -4.94 -11.11 2.32
C GLY A 80 -5.29 -10.83 3.78
N SER A 81 -4.33 -10.91 4.70
CA SER A 81 -4.57 -10.95 6.15
C SER A 81 -3.86 -9.80 6.90
N ALA A 82 -3.81 -8.59 6.34
CA ALA A 82 -3.19 -7.42 7.00
C ALA A 82 -3.69 -7.20 8.44
N ILE A 83 -4.98 -7.47 8.70
CA ILE A 83 -5.59 -7.43 10.03
C ILE A 83 -4.91 -8.33 11.08
N VAL A 84 -4.37 -9.47 10.67
CA VAL A 84 -3.68 -10.41 11.58
C VAL A 84 -2.37 -9.81 12.06
N MET A 85 -1.56 -9.31 11.13
CA MET A 85 -0.27 -8.70 11.49
C MET A 85 -0.43 -7.36 12.18
N ALA A 86 -1.49 -6.59 11.90
CA ALA A 86 -1.79 -5.37 12.65
C ALA A 86 -2.03 -5.68 14.15
N ALA A 87 -2.81 -6.73 14.45
CA ALA A 87 -3.03 -7.19 15.82
C ALA A 87 -1.73 -7.63 16.51
N ASP A 88 -0.90 -8.36 15.79
CA ASP A 88 0.39 -8.85 16.29
C ASP A 88 1.41 -7.73 16.51
N LEU A 89 1.51 -6.78 15.58
CA LEU A 89 2.44 -5.65 15.67
C LEU A 89 2.11 -4.72 16.84
N ALA A 90 0.83 -4.63 17.22
CA ALA A 90 0.36 -3.88 18.38
C ALA A 90 0.99 -4.34 19.71
N THR A 91 1.43 -5.60 19.80
CA THR A 91 2.09 -6.15 20.99
C THR A 91 3.61 -6.04 20.92
N THR A 92 4.18 -5.53 19.82
CA THR A 92 5.63 -5.42 19.65
C THR A 92 6.17 -4.09 20.20
N PRO A 93 7.46 -4.01 20.57
CA PRO A 93 8.05 -2.76 21.03
C PRO A 93 7.96 -1.66 19.98
N THR A 94 7.60 -0.45 20.40
CA THR A 94 7.54 0.76 19.55
C THR A 94 8.27 1.91 20.24
N THR A 95 8.95 2.74 19.46
CA THR A 95 9.66 3.93 19.96
C THR A 95 8.71 5.09 20.28
N GLY A 96 7.44 4.99 19.88
CA GLY A 96 6.46 6.07 19.95
C GLY A 96 6.64 7.14 18.86
N ILE A 97 7.58 6.96 17.92
CA ILE A 97 7.72 7.84 16.77
C ILE A 97 6.64 7.48 15.76
N MET A 98 5.74 8.43 15.46
CA MET A 98 4.63 8.20 14.54
C MET A 98 4.98 8.74 13.14
N VAL A 99 4.48 8.03 12.12
CA VAL A 99 4.52 8.43 10.70
C VAL A 99 3.12 8.23 10.11
N GLN A 100 2.85 8.79 8.93
CA GLN A 100 1.77 8.23 8.11
C GLN A 100 2.26 6.88 7.57
N ALA A 101 1.75 5.79 8.13
CA ALA A 101 2.10 4.43 7.72
C ALA A 101 1.25 4.00 6.52
N CYS A 102 1.78 3.10 5.70
CA CYS A 102 1.09 2.39 4.63
C CYS A 102 0.06 1.40 5.22
N GLY A 103 0.42 0.70 6.30
CA GLY A 103 -0.41 -0.28 6.98
C GLY A 103 -0.43 -1.66 6.31
N ASP A 104 -0.43 -1.71 4.98
CA ASP A 104 -0.22 -2.93 4.20
C ASP A 104 1.11 -2.93 3.43
N CYS A 105 2.20 -2.57 4.12
CA CYS A 105 3.52 -2.43 3.52
C CYS A 105 4.19 -3.78 3.21
N HIS A 106 3.94 -4.34 2.02
CA HIS A 106 4.58 -5.57 1.54
C HIS A 106 5.29 -5.34 0.19
N LEU A 107 6.26 -6.17 -0.21
CA LEU A 107 7.05 -5.89 -1.43
C LEU A 107 6.24 -5.77 -2.73
N LEU A 108 5.08 -6.44 -2.86
CA LEU A 108 4.18 -6.25 -4.02
C LEU A 108 3.31 -4.99 -3.96
N ASN A 109 3.43 -4.19 -2.90
CA ASN A 109 2.76 -2.90 -2.75
C ASN A 109 3.67 -1.75 -3.21
N PHE A 110 4.76 -2.08 -3.92
CA PHE A 110 5.64 -1.12 -4.57
C PHE A 110 5.63 -1.35 -6.08
N GLY A 111 5.95 -0.31 -6.84
CA GLY A 111 6.03 -0.42 -8.30
C GLY A 111 6.26 0.92 -8.98
N GLY A 112 6.42 0.85 -10.30
CA GLY A 112 6.59 2.03 -11.14
C GLY A 112 5.24 2.60 -11.58
N PHE A 113 5.10 3.92 -11.56
CA PHE A 113 3.99 4.65 -12.16
C PHE A 113 4.41 6.06 -12.61
N ALA A 114 3.59 6.67 -13.47
CA ALA A 114 3.87 8.00 -14.01
C ALA A 114 3.50 9.12 -13.04
N THR A 115 4.34 10.15 -12.96
CA THR A 115 3.94 11.44 -12.39
C THR A 115 2.98 12.16 -13.35
N PRO A 116 2.28 13.21 -12.89
CA PRO A 116 1.47 14.05 -13.78
C PRO A 116 2.27 14.62 -14.98
N GLU A 117 3.58 14.84 -14.81
CA GLU A 117 4.50 15.28 -15.86
C GLU A 117 5.01 14.13 -16.76
N ARG A 118 4.46 12.91 -16.61
CA ARG A 118 4.82 11.68 -17.35
C ARG A 118 6.24 11.15 -17.08
N ASN A 119 6.82 11.46 -15.92
CA ASN A 119 8.07 10.84 -15.47
C ASN A 119 7.78 9.52 -14.75
N LEU A 120 8.54 8.46 -15.03
CA LEU A 120 8.38 7.19 -14.33
C LEU A 120 9.10 7.23 -12.98
N ILE A 121 8.35 7.06 -11.89
CA ILE A 121 8.88 6.98 -10.53
C ILE A 121 8.54 5.65 -9.88
N PHE A 122 9.34 5.24 -8.90
CA PHE A 122 9.06 4.10 -8.03
C PHE A 122 8.50 4.57 -6.68
N ASP A 123 7.37 4.00 -6.25
CA ASP A 123 6.75 4.30 -4.96
C ASP A 123 5.83 3.17 -4.47
N LEU A 124 5.23 3.38 -3.28
CA LEU A 124 4.10 2.62 -2.75
C LEU A 124 2.85 2.77 -3.66
N ASN A 125 2.01 1.74 -3.75
CA ASN A 125 0.90 1.66 -4.72
C ASN A 125 -0.52 1.57 -4.11
N ASP A 126 -0.64 1.12 -2.87
CA ASP A 126 -1.90 0.87 -2.18
C ASP A 126 -1.86 1.47 -0.77
N PHE A 127 -2.91 2.20 -0.45
CA PHE A 127 -3.04 3.04 0.74
C PHE A 127 -4.37 2.79 1.45
N ASP A 128 -5.10 1.72 1.11
CA ASP A 128 -6.36 1.36 1.77
C ASP A 128 -6.23 1.34 3.30
N GLU A 129 -5.07 0.90 3.82
CA GLU A 129 -4.80 0.75 5.25
C GLU A 129 -4.03 1.92 5.88
N THR A 130 -3.79 3.01 5.13
CA THR A 130 -2.91 4.10 5.59
C THR A 130 -3.43 4.83 6.83
N LEU A 131 -2.61 4.96 7.86
CA LEU A 131 -3.00 5.65 9.11
C LEU A 131 -1.75 6.16 9.84
N VAL A 132 -1.91 7.13 10.74
CA VAL A 132 -0.83 7.52 11.65
C VAL A 132 -0.52 6.35 12.59
N ALA A 133 0.67 5.78 12.49
CA ALA A 133 1.09 4.61 13.26
C ALA A 133 2.62 4.60 13.52
N PRO A 134 3.12 3.73 14.42
CA PRO A 134 4.56 3.56 14.62
C PRO A 134 5.27 3.13 13.34
N TRP A 135 6.35 3.82 12.97
CA TRP A 135 7.11 3.54 11.73
C TRP A 135 7.69 2.12 11.68
N GLU A 136 7.89 1.49 12.85
CA GLU A 136 8.42 0.13 12.94
C GLU A 136 7.46 -0.91 12.34
N TRP A 137 6.16 -0.62 12.29
CA TRP A 137 5.15 -1.56 11.81
C TRP A 137 5.28 -1.82 10.32
N ASP A 138 5.42 -0.76 9.52
CA ASP A 138 5.60 -0.89 8.07
C ASP A 138 6.92 -1.60 7.72
N ILE A 139 8.04 -1.23 8.35
CA ILE A 139 9.33 -1.87 8.03
C ILE A 139 9.35 -3.34 8.47
N LYS A 140 8.74 -3.69 9.62
CA LYS A 140 8.57 -5.10 10.03
C LYS A 140 7.73 -5.88 9.03
N ARG A 141 6.60 -5.32 8.57
CA ARG A 141 5.75 -5.95 7.55
C ARG A 141 6.48 -6.11 6.21
N LEU A 142 7.22 -5.09 5.77
CA LEU A 142 7.99 -5.12 4.53
C LEU A 142 9.06 -6.21 4.55
N VAL A 143 9.92 -6.21 5.57
CA VAL A 143 11.04 -7.15 5.71
C VAL A 143 10.51 -8.59 5.85
N THR A 144 9.43 -8.80 6.62
CA THR A 144 8.72 -10.10 6.70
C THR A 144 8.23 -10.55 5.33
N SER A 145 7.61 -9.66 4.56
CA SER A 145 7.09 -10.00 3.24
C SER A 145 8.19 -10.45 2.27
N ILE A 146 9.40 -9.88 2.38
CA ILE A 146 10.57 -10.24 1.56
C ILE A 146 11.10 -11.62 1.97
N ALA A 147 11.21 -11.89 3.27
CA ALA A 147 11.62 -13.20 3.78
C ALA A 147 10.69 -14.32 3.29
N ILE A 148 9.37 -14.09 3.34
CA ILE A 148 8.37 -15.05 2.83
C ILE A 148 8.47 -15.19 1.31
N ALA A 149 8.65 -14.08 0.58
CA ALA A 149 8.81 -14.12 -0.87
C ALA A 149 10.03 -14.95 -1.30
N GLY A 150 11.15 -14.85 -0.57
CA GLY A 150 12.33 -15.68 -0.82
C GLY A 150 12.06 -17.18 -0.67
N ARG A 151 11.29 -17.55 0.38
CA ARG A 151 10.83 -18.93 0.59
C ARG A 151 9.87 -19.42 -0.50
N ASP A 152 8.90 -18.59 -0.89
CA ASP A 152 7.96 -18.88 -1.99
C ASP A 152 8.68 -19.04 -3.35
N LEU A 153 9.85 -18.43 -3.51
CA LEU A 153 10.72 -18.58 -4.68
C LEU A 153 11.67 -19.78 -4.60
N CYS A 154 11.59 -20.58 -3.53
CA CYS A 154 12.49 -21.68 -3.24
C CYS A 154 13.97 -21.27 -3.18
N LEU A 155 14.25 -20.02 -2.77
CA LEU A 155 15.62 -19.56 -2.52
C LEU A 155 16.15 -20.16 -1.21
N SER A 156 17.47 -20.11 -1.01
CA SER A 156 18.03 -20.53 0.27
C SER A 156 17.56 -19.62 1.41
N GLU A 157 17.55 -20.14 2.64
CA GLU A 157 17.25 -19.31 3.82
C GLU A 157 18.21 -18.12 3.93
N ARG A 158 19.48 -18.33 3.57
CA ARG A 158 20.49 -17.28 3.52
C ARG A 158 20.13 -16.19 2.51
N ASP A 159 19.79 -16.55 1.28
CA ASP A 159 19.43 -15.56 0.24
C ASP A 159 18.17 -14.76 0.63
N SER A 160 17.21 -15.43 1.27
CA SER A 160 15.97 -14.80 1.76
C SER A 160 16.26 -13.82 2.90
N LEU A 161 17.18 -14.20 3.81
CA LEU A 161 17.66 -13.37 4.91
C LEU A 161 18.43 -12.16 4.39
N ASP A 162 19.36 -12.38 3.44
CA ASP A 162 20.19 -11.34 2.86
C ASP A 162 19.30 -10.28 2.17
N ALA A 163 18.31 -10.70 1.37
CA ALA A 163 17.35 -9.77 0.76
C ALA A 163 16.53 -8.98 1.80
N ALA A 164 16.04 -9.66 2.85
CA ALA A 164 15.29 -9.01 3.93
C ALA A 164 16.15 -7.98 4.69
N GLN A 165 17.39 -8.33 5.00
CA GLN A 165 18.34 -7.43 5.64
C GLN A 165 18.71 -6.25 4.74
N THR A 166 18.85 -6.46 3.43
CA THR A 166 19.11 -5.39 2.46
C THR A 166 18.00 -4.34 2.47
N ALA A 167 16.72 -4.72 2.54
CA ALA A 167 15.63 -3.75 2.70
C ALA A 167 15.73 -2.94 4.00
N ALA A 168 16.03 -3.59 5.13
CA ALA A 168 16.17 -2.91 6.41
C ALA A 168 17.36 -1.93 6.41
N GLN A 169 18.49 -2.35 5.84
CA GLN A 169 19.68 -1.53 5.66
C GLN A 169 19.39 -0.32 4.76
N ALA A 170 18.75 -0.55 3.61
CA ALA A 170 18.38 0.51 2.67
C ALA A 170 17.47 1.55 3.33
N TYR A 171 16.48 1.09 4.11
CA TYR A 171 15.62 1.97 4.89
C TYR A 171 16.44 2.84 5.87
N ARG A 172 17.33 2.24 6.66
CA ARG A 172 18.16 2.97 7.62
C ARG A 172 19.07 3.99 6.95
N LEU A 173 19.76 3.61 5.87
CA LEU A 173 20.67 4.48 5.14
C LEU A 173 19.92 5.65 4.49
N ALA A 174 18.76 5.38 3.89
CA ALA A 174 17.91 6.41 3.30
C ALA A 174 17.37 7.38 4.36
N ILE A 175 16.89 6.90 5.52
CA ILE A 175 16.49 7.77 6.63
C ILE A 175 17.66 8.63 7.13
N ALA A 176 18.87 8.07 7.23
CA ALA A 176 20.05 8.83 7.61
C ALA A 176 20.34 9.97 6.61
N ARG A 177 20.23 9.70 5.29
CA ARG A 177 20.33 10.73 4.25
C ARG A 177 19.26 11.80 4.41
N TYR A 178 17.98 11.41 4.53
CA TYR A 178 16.87 12.35 4.69
C TYR A 178 16.96 13.18 5.97
N SER A 179 17.61 12.67 7.02
CA SER A 179 17.83 13.43 8.26
C SER A 179 18.75 14.64 8.09
N GLU A 180 19.56 14.68 7.02
CA GLU A 180 20.46 15.79 6.73
C GLU A 180 19.88 16.80 5.74
N MET A 181 18.78 16.45 5.07
CA MET A 181 18.09 17.30 4.09
C MET A 181 17.21 18.36 4.76
N ARG A 182 16.90 19.42 4.02
CA ARG A 182 15.89 20.41 4.39
C ARG A 182 14.49 19.85 4.14
N THR A 183 13.50 20.33 4.89
CA THR A 183 12.11 19.84 4.81
C THR A 183 11.55 19.84 3.37
N LEU A 184 11.76 20.93 2.62
CA LEU A 184 11.29 21.01 1.22
C LEU A 184 12.05 20.04 0.29
N GLU A 185 13.33 19.79 0.53
CA GLU A 185 14.10 18.84 -0.28
C GLU A 185 13.60 17.41 -0.07
N ILE A 186 13.20 17.05 1.17
CA ILE A 186 12.56 15.75 1.45
C ILE A 186 11.22 15.66 0.73
N TRP A 187 10.42 16.73 0.73
CA TRP A 187 9.12 16.77 0.07
C TRP A 187 9.22 16.55 -1.45
N TYR A 188 10.26 17.10 -2.08
CA TYR A 188 10.50 16.93 -3.52
C TYR A 188 11.30 15.69 -3.88
N ALA A 189 11.80 14.93 -2.92
CA ALA A 189 12.61 13.74 -3.19
C ALA A 189 11.80 12.69 -3.96
N ARG A 190 12.40 12.13 -5.03
CA ARG A 190 11.80 11.08 -5.86
C ARG A 190 12.79 9.93 -6.05
N LEU A 191 12.25 8.76 -6.36
CA LEU A 191 13.02 7.63 -6.87
C LEU A 191 12.71 7.50 -8.36
N ASP A 192 13.39 8.32 -9.16
CA ASP A 192 13.19 8.37 -10.61
C ASP A 192 13.78 7.11 -11.25
N ALA A 193 13.03 6.50 -12.17
CA ALA A 193 13.47 5.27 -12.83
C ALA A 193 14.77 5.47 -13.62
N SER A 194 14.96 6.64 -14.25
CA SER A 194 16.20 6.98 -14.96
C SER A 194 17.41 6.99 -14.03
N LEU A 195 17.28 7.56 -12.83
CA LEU A 195 18.33 7.59 -11.83
C LEU A 195 18.65 6.19 -11.30
N LEU A 196 17.62 5.36 -11.08
CA LEU A 196 17.81 3.96 -10.71
C LEU A 196 18.58 3.22 -11.81
N ILE A 197 18.17 3.34 -13.08
CA ILE A 197 18.85 2.70 -14.22
C ILE A 197 20.32 3.15 -14.33
N GLU A 198 20.59 4.44 -14.16
CA GLU A 198 21.95 4.99 -14.20
C GLU A 198 22.85 4.36 -13.13
N HIS A 199 22.32 4.23 -11.92
CA HIS A 199 23.02 3.71 -10.75
C HIS A 199 22.84 2.19 -10.55
N ALA A 200 22.37 1.48 -11.57
CA ALA A 200 22.24 0.03 -11.50
C ALA A 200 23.60 -0.63 -11.19
N PRO A 201 23.63 -1.67 -10.33
CA PRO A 201 24.86 -2.28 -9.83
C PRO A 201 25.69 -2.95 -10.93
N ASP A 202 25.03 -3.40 -11.99
CA ASP A 202 25.63 -4.08 -13.13
C ASP A 202 24.81 -3.85 -14.41
N GLU A 203 25.38 -4.23 -15.55
CA GLU A 203 24.79 -3.99 -16.87
C GLU A 203 23.53 -4.84 -17.12
N ASP A 204 23.42 -6.05 -16.56
CA ASP A 204 22.23 -6.89 -16.71
C ASP A 204 21.05 -6.26 -15.94
N THR A 205 21.30 -5.79 -14.71
CA THR A 205 20.32 -5.05 -13.91
C THR A 205 19.90 -3.75 -14.61
N ARG A 206 20.86 -3.00 -15.17
CA ARG A 206 20.59 -1.78 -15.94
C ARG A 206 19.64 -2.05 -17.11
N GLN A 207 19.95 -3.04 -17.94
CA GLN A 207 19.14 -3.39 -19.11
C GLN A 207 17.74 -3.83 -18.71
N GLN A 208 17.61 -4.59 -17.63
CA GLN A 208 16.32 -5.05 -17.12
C GLN A 208 15.47 -3.90 -16.59
N TRP A 209 16.03 -3.00 -15.79
CA TRP A 209 15.32 -1.82 -15.30
C TRP A 209 14.92 -0.90 -16.44
N ALA A 210 15.78 -0.72 -17.46
CA ALA A 210 15.45 0.01 -18.67
C ALA A 210 14.30 -0.65 -19.46
N GLN A 211 14.29 -1.98 -19.58
CA GLN A 211 13.19 -2.72 -20.21
C GLN A 211 11.89 -2.60 -19.40
N MET A 212 11.95 -2.68 -18.08
CA MET A 212 10.80 -2.49 -17.20
C MET A 212 10.25 -1.07 -17.30
N ALA A 213 11.12 -0.06 -17.32
CA ALA A 213 10.74 1.33 -17.49
C ALA A 213 10.09 1.57 -18.86
N THR A 214 10.69 1.04 -19.92
CA THR A 214 10.13 1.09 -21.28
C THR A 214 8.76 0.41 -21.34
N LYS A 215 8.61 -0.74 -20.69
CA LYS A 215 7.35 -1.47 -20.63
C LYS A 215 6.28 -0.71 -19.84
N ALA A 216 6.65 -0.08 -18.72
CA ALA A 216 5.75 0.74 -17.92
C ALA A 216 5.29 1.97 -18.71
N PHE A 217 6.21 2.64 -19.41
CA PHE A 217 5.90 3.75 -20.31
C PHE A 217 4.96 3.33 -21.46
N ASN A 218 5.19 2.14 -22.02
CA ASN A 218 4.36 1.56 -23.09
C ASN A 218 3.05 0.94 -22.59
N GLN A 219 2.80 0.89 -21.26
CA GLN A 219 1.46 0.63 -20.73
C GLN A 219 0.63 1.92 -20.81
N THR A 220 0.23 2.25 -22.02
CA THR A 220 -0.64 3.41 -22.29
C THR A 220 -2.08 3.12 -21.92
N LEU A 221 -2.85 4.20 -21.72
CA LEU A 221 -4.31 4.18 -21.61
C LEU A 221 -4.95 3.39 -22.76
N ASP A 222 -4.43 3.51 -23.98
CA ASP A 222 -4.93 2.78 -25.17
C ASP A 222 -4.90 1.26 -24.99
N ARG A 223 -3.84 0.73 -24.38
CA ARG A 223 -3.73 -0.70 -24.10
C ARG A 223 -4.75 -1.12 -23.04
N ALA A 224 -4.96 -0.33 -22.01
CA ALA A 224 -5.96 -0.63 -20.99
C ALA A 224 -7.38 -0.61 -21.60
N VAL A 225 -7.68 0.40 -22.41
CA VAL A 225 -8.96 0.58 -23.10
C VAL A 225 -9.23 -0.59 -24.04
N SER A 226 -8.28 -0.94 -24.91
CA SER A 226 -8.43 -2.07 -25.85
C SER A 226 -8.61 -3.43 -25.15
N GLN A 227 -8.07 -3.59 -23.94
CA GLN A 227 -8.24 -4.82 -23.16
C GLN A 227 -9.54 -4.87 -22.34
N LEU A 228 -10.13 -3.71 -22.03
CA LEU A 228 -11.24 -3.61 -21.09
C LEU A 228 -12.54 -3.14 -21.75
N THR A 229 -12.49 -2.67 -22.99
CA THR A 229 -13.65 -2.10 -23.68
C THR A 229 -13.85 -2.70 -25.06
N GLU A 230 -15.10 -2.74 -25.50
CA GLU A 230 -15.54 -3.14 -26.83
C GLU A 230 -16.49 -2.09 -27.42
N LEU A 231 -16.67 -2.11 -28.74
CA LEU A 231 -17.69 -1.31 -29.43
C LEU A 231 -18.90 -2.20 -29.71
N VAL A 232 -20.05 -1.87 -29.14
CA VAL A 232 -21.33 -2.56 -29.37
C VAL A 232 -22.32 -1.54 -29.91
N ASN A 233 -22.86 -1.77 -31.10
CA ASN A 233 -23.79 -0.86 -31.79
C ASN A 233 -23.25 0.59 -31.88
N GLY A 234 -21.94 0.76 -32.06
CA GLY A 234 -21.29 2.06 -32.15
C GLY A 234 -21.03 2.75 -30.80
N GLN A 235 -21.41 2.14 -29.68
CA GLN A 235 -21.14 2.65 -28.34
C GLN A 235 -20.02 1.85 -27.67
N ARG A 236 -19.05 2.56 -27.10
CA ARG A 236 -17.97 1.92 -26.34
C ARG A 236 -18.47 1.54 -24.95
N ARG A 237 -18.24 0.29 -24.55
CA ARG A 237 -18.63 -0.24 -23.24
C ARG A 237 -17.55 -1.16 -22.66
N LEU A 238 -17.63 -1.47 -21.38
CA LEU A 238 -16.73 -2.41 -20.71
C LEU A 238 -17.04 -3.86 -21.12
N ILE A 239 -16.01 -4.70 -21.23
CA ILE A 239 -16.16 -6.12 -21.57
C ILE A 239 -16.46 -6.93 -20.31
N ASP A 240 -17.58 -7.65 -20.31
CA ASP A 240 -17.89 -8.62 -19.26
C ASP A 240 -16.94 -9.82 -19.30
N ASN A 241 -16.31 -10.08 -18.16
CA ASN A 241 -15.51 -11.26 -17.86
C ASN A 241 -15.77 -11.70 -16.40
N PRO A 242 -16.98 -12.21 -16.10
CA PRO A 242 -17.34 -12.60 -14.73
C PRO A 242 -16.48 -13.76 -14.22
N PRO A 243 -16.09 -13.78 -12.93
CA PRO A 243 -16.45 -12.80 -11.90
C PRO A 243 -15.48 -11.59 -11.82
N LEU A 244 -14.52 -11.45 -12.73
CA LEU A 244 -13.41 -10.49 -12.60
C LEU A 244 -13.75 -9.05 -13.00
N LEU A 245 -14.60 -8.89 -14.01
CA LEU A 245 -15.15 -7.61 -14.45
C LEU A 245 -16.57 -7.90 -14.95
N TYR A 246 -17.59 -7.30 -14.37
CA TYR A 246 -18.96 -7.56 -14.82
C TYR A 246 -19.92 -6.42 -14.48
N HIS A 247 -20.92 -6.23 -15.33
CA HIS A 247 -22.08 -5.40 -15.02
C HIS A 247 -22.99 -6.16 -14.03
N PRO A 248 -23.38 -5.56 -12.90
CA PRO A 248 -24.32 -6.20 -11.98
C PRO A 248 -25.71 -6.34 -12.61
N PRO A 249 -26.57 -7.27 -12.14
CA PRO A 249 -27.89 -7.53 -12.73
C PRO A 249 -28.80 -6.29 -12.80
N ASN A 250 -28.70 -5.39 -11.82
CA ASN A 250 -29.39 -4.10 -11.73
C ASN A 250 -28.56 -2.97 -12.36
N GLN A 251 -28.14 -3.15 -13.62
CA GLN A 251 -27.18 -2.27 -14.28
C GLN A 251 -27.60 -0.79 -14.28
N LYS A 252 -28.89 -0.50 -14.50
CA LYS A 252 -29.39 0.87 -14.58
C LYS A 252 -29.30 1.57 -13.22
N GLU A 253 -29.81 0.94 -12.17
CA GLU A 253 -29.78 1.47 -10.80
C GLU A 253 -28.33 1.61 -10.32
N TYR A 254 -27.48 0.65 -10.67
CA TYR A 254 -26.05 0.70 -10.36
C TYR A 254 -25.35 1.85 -11.08
N PHE A 255 -25.65 2.08 -12.36
CA PHE A 255 -25.10 3.22 -13.10
C PHE A 255 -25.52 4.54 -12.46
N GLU A 256 -26.80 4.71 -12.12
CA GLU A 256 -27.34 5.91 -11.45
C GLU A 256 -26.66 6.14 -10.09
N GLU A 257 -26.42 5.09 -9.30
CA GLU A 257 -25.68 5.17 -8.02
C GLU A 257 -24.25 5.65 -8.23
N ILE A 258 -23.50 5.04 -9.16
CA ILE A 258 -22.12 5.43 -9.43
C ILE A 258 -22.04 6.82 -10.07
N GLN A 259 -23.03 7.21 -10.86
CA GLN A 259 -23.12 8.57 -11.41
C GLN A 259 -23.27 9.61 -10.31
N ALA A 260 -24.16 9.39 -9.32
CA ALA A 260 -24.29 10.29 -8.18
C ALA A 260 -22.98 10.39 -7.37
N LEU A 261 -22.33 9.25 -7.12
CA LEU A 261 -21.00 9.23 -6.48
C LEU A 261 -19.97 10.04 -7.27
N PHE A 262 -19.96 9.89 -8.60
CA PHE A 262 -19.02 10.58 -9.48
C PHE A 262 -19.21 12.10 -9.45
N GLU A 263 -20.45 12.59 -9.44
CA GLU A 263 -20.77 14.02 -9.34
C GLU A 263 -20.24 14.62 -8.02
N GLU A 264 -20.46 13.96 -6.89
CA GLU A 264 -19.92 14.40 -5.59
C GLU A 264 -18.39 14.29 -5.51
N TYR A 265 -17.81 13.22 -6.06
CA TYR A 265 -16.36 13.03 -6.11
C TYR A 265 -15.68 14.16 -6.89
N ARG A 266 -16.26 14.56 -8.02
CA ARG A 266 -15.73 15.64 -8.88
C ARG A 266 -15.52 16.92 -8.07
N ASP A 267 -16.42 17.24 -7.15
CA ASP A 267 -16.30 18.44 -6.30
C ASP A 267 -15.16 18.37 -5.25
N THR A 268 -14.59 17.18 -5.00
CA THR A 268 -13.42 17.02 -4.12
C THR A 268 -12.08 17.29 -4.81
N LEU A 269 -12.07 17.39 -6.14
CA LEU A 269 -10.88 17.67 -6.93
C LEU A 269 -10.49 19.17 -6.88
N GLN A 270 -9.24 19.48 -7.22
CA GLN A 270 -8.84 20.87 -7.46
C GLN A 270 -9.53 21.43 -8.71
N VAL A 271 -9.77 22.75 -8.74
CA VAL A 271 -10.56 23.43 -9.79
C VAL A 271 -10.04 23.17 -11.21
N ASP A 272 -8.72 23.11 -11.40
CA ASP A 272 -8.11 22.79 -12.70
C ASP A 272 -8.35 21.34 -13.13
N ARG A 273 -8.41 20.40 -12.17
CA ARG A 273 -8.74 18.99 -12.40
C ARG A 273 -10.22 18.77 -12.64
N GLN A 274 -11.07 19.54 -11.96
CA GLN A 274 -12.50 19.61 -12.22
C GLN A 274 -12.77 20.03 -13.67
N PHE A 275 -12.18 21.15 -14.11
CA PHE A 275 -12.31 21.64 -15.48
C PHE A 275 -11.89 20.60 -16.53
N LEU A 276 -10.81 19.86 -16.26
CA LEU A 276 -10.38 18.77 -17.14
C LEU A 276 -11.39 17.62 -17.14
N LEU A 277 -11.85 17.20 -15.96
CA LEU A 277 -12.77 16.07 -15.81
C LEU A 277 -14.14 16.36 -16.44
N ASP A 278 -14.63 17.60 -16.38
CA ASP A 278 -15.92 18.03 -16.96
C ASP A 278 -15.97 17.90 -18.49
N ARG A 279 -14.82 17.72 -19.15
CA ARG A 279 -14.74 17.43 -20.59
C ARG A 279 -15.08 15.98 -20.93
N TYR A 280 -15.18 15.13 -19.91
CA TYR A 280 -15.50 13.72 -20.06
C TYR A 280 -16.90 13.44 -19.51
N ARG A 281 -17.66 12.62 -20.22
CA ARG A 281 -18.96 12.11 -19.76
C ARG A 281 -18.82 10.65 -19.31
N LEU A 282 -19.43 10.30 -18.18
CA LEU A 282 -19.53 8.90 -17.74
C LEU A 282 -20.43 8.12 -18.71
N VAL A 283 -19.93 7.03 -19.30
CA VAL A 283 -20.69 6.24 -20.29
C VAL A 283 -20.96 4.81 -19.87
N ASP A 284 -20.13 4.23 -19.00
CA ASP A 284 -20.33 2.86 -18.54
C ASP A 284 -19.63 2.59 -17.20
N VAL A 285 -20.18 1.68 -16.40
CA VAL A 285 -19.61 1.26 -15.12
C VAL A 285 -19.76 -0.24 -14.89
N ALA A 286 -18.70 -0.88 -14.37
CA ALA A 286 -18.72 -2.31 -14.05
C ALA A 286 -17.98 -2.61 -12.74
N LEU A 287 -18.45 -3.64 -12.02
CA LEU A 287 -17.75 -4.16 -10.83
C LEU A 287 -16.48 -4.90 -11.24
N LYS A 288 -15.42 -4.75 -10.44
CA LYS A 288 -14.10 -5.32 -10.71
C LYS A 288 -13.51 -5.99 -9.47
N VAL A 289 -13.17 -7.28 -9.61
CA VAL A 289 -12.46 -8.03 -8.57
C VAL A 289 -10.95 -7.85 -8.70
N VAL A 290 -10.31 -7.26 -7.69
CA VAL A 290 -8.88 -6.94 -7.69
C VAL A 290 -8.13 -7.49 -6.48
N GLY A 291 -6.83 -7.75 -6.65
CA GLY A 291 -5.92 -8.09 -5.57
C GLY A 291 -6.23 -9.38 -4.81
N VAL A 292 -5.71 -9.50 -3.60
CA VAL A 292 -6.06 -10.57 -2.64
C VAL A 292 -6.84 -9.94 -1.49
N GLY A 293 -6.27 -8.90 -0.85
CA GLY A 293 -6.90 -8.16 0.24
C GLY A 293 -8.20 -7.44 -0.12
N SER A 294 -8.36 -6.94 -1.35
CA SER A 294 -9.56 -6.20 -1.79
C SER A 294 -10.65 -7.08 -2.44
N VAL A 295 -10.49 -8.41 -2.46
CA VAL A 295 -11.53 -9.27 -3.06
C VAL A 295 -12.83 -9.18 -2.26
N GLY A 296 -13.92 -8.83 -2.92
CA GLY A 296 -15.23 -8.65 -2.30
C GLY A 296 -15.45 -7.28 -1.66
N THR A 297 -14.52 -6.33 -1.71
CA THR A 297 -14.87 -4.91 -1.45
C THR A 297 -15.59 -4.34 -2.68
N HIS A 298 -16.46 -3.34 -2.50
CA HIS A 298 -17.04 -2.64 -3.64
C HIS A 298 -15.94 -1.90 -4.42
N CYS A 299 -15.58 -2.44 -5.58
CA CYS A 299 -14.53 -1.89 -6.44
C CYS A 299 -15.03 -2.01 -7.87
N GLY A 300 -14.86 -0.97 -8.68
CA GLY A 300 -15.31 -0.99 -10.06
C GLY A 300 -14.53 -0.05 -10.96
N VAL A 301 -14.88 -0.09 -12.23
CA VAL A 301 -14.32 0.73 -13.30
C VAL A 301 -15.41 1.63 -13.83
N ALA A 302 -15.09 2.90 -14.03
CA ALA A 302 -15.90 3.87 -14.74
C ALA A 302 -15.20 4.20 -16.07
N LEU A 303 -15.91 4.00 -17.18
CA LEU A 303 -15.48 4.42 -18.51
C LEU A 303 -16.10 5.79 -18.79
N LEU A 304 -15.24 6.75 -19.14
CA LEU A 304 -15.64 8.08 -19.56
C LEU A 304 -15.12 8.35 -20.97
N LEU A 305 -15.84 9.18 -21.72
CA LEU A 305 -15.47 9.61 -23.07
C LEU A 305 -15.54 11.13 -23.17
N ASP A 306 -14.59 11.76 -23.87
CA ASP A 306 -14.70 13.16 -24.26
C ASP A 306 -15.51 13.34 -25.57
N ASP A 307 -15.62 14.57 -26.06
CA ASP A 307 -16.35 14.91 -27.29
C ASP A 307 -15.81 14.21 -28.56
N ASN A 308 -14.58 13.69 -28.55
CA ASN A 308 -13.97 12.95 -29.66
C ASN A 308 -14.02 11.43 -29.45
N ASP A 309 -14.75 10.96 -28.44
CA ASP A 309 -14.75 9.57 -27.97
C ASP A 309 -13.37 9.09 -27.46
N ASP A 310 -12.50 10.01 -27.03
CA ASP A 310 -11.25 9.66 -26.39
C ASP A 310 -11.52 9.17 -24.95
N PRO A 311 -11.05 7.96 -24.60
CA PRO A 311 -11.43 7.29 -23.37
C PRO A 311 -10.59 7.71 -22.16
N LEU A 312 -11.25 7.83 -21.01
CA LEU A 312 -10.65 7.87 -19.68
C LEU A 312 -11.22 6.72 -18.84
N LEU A 313 -10.35 6.00 -18.14
CA LEU A 313 -10.76 4.95 -17.21
C LEU A 313 -10.45 5.39 -15.79
N LEU A 314 -11.48 5.49 -14.96
CA LEU A 314 -11.36 5.67 -13.52
C LEU A 314 -11.67 4.36 -12.79
N GLN A 315 -11.10 4.21 -11.60
CA GLN A 315 -11.42 3.16 -10.65
C GLN A 315 -12.02 3.81 -9.41
N TYR A 316 -13.18 3.34 -8.99
CA TYR A 316 -13.73 3.63 -7.67
C TYR A 316 -13.57 2.43 -6.74
N LYS A 317 -13.29 2.70 -5.48
CA LYS A 317 -13.11 1.70 -4.42
C LYS A 317 -13.81 2.18 -3.16
N GLU A 318 -14.52 1.26 -2.52
CA GLU A 318 -15.03 1.41 -1.17
C GLU A 318 -13.87 1.62 -0.21
N ALA A 319 -13.95 2.69 0.56
CA ALA A 319 -13.02 3.03 1.61
C ALA A 319 -13.56 2.48 2.93
N ARG A 320 -12.77 1.62 3.58
CA ARG A 320 -13.12 0.99 4.86
C ARG A 320 -12.20 1.50 5.97
N PRO A 321 -12.59 1.38 7.25
CA PRO A 321 -11.70 1.63 8.37
C PRO A 321 -10.38 0.87 8.24
N SER A 322 -9.27 1.53 8.54
CA SER A 322 -7.94 0.91 8.51
C SER A 322 -7.85 -0.23 9.52
N VAL A 323 -7.18 -1.32 9.16
CA VAL A 323 -6.82 -2.41 10.07
C VAL A 323 -5.92 -1.95 11.22
N LEU A 324 -5.27 -0.79 11.08
CA LEU A 324 -4.45 -0.20 12.14
C LEU A 324 -5.29 0.53 13.19
N GLU A 325 -6.52 0.95 12.88
CA GLU A 325 -7.32 1.82 13.75
C GLU A 325 -7.57 1.26 15.16
N PRO A 326 -7.86 -0.05 15.35
CA PRO A 326 -8.06 -0.62 16.68
C PRO A 326 -6.82 -0.53 17.58
N TYR A 327 -5.63 -0.32 17.01
CA TYR A 327 -4.35 -0.44 17.71
C TYR A 327 -3.56 0.88 17.74
N ALA A 328 -3.66 1.70 16.68
CA ALA A 328 -2.95 2.98 16.54
C ALA A 328 -3.83 4.20 16.87
N GLY A 329 -5.13 4.00 17.05
CA GLY A 329 -6.11 5.06 17.32
C GLY A 329 -6.91 5.46 16.08
N LYS A 330 -7.93 6.30 16.27
CA LYS A 330 -8.86 6.70 15.20
C LYS A 330 -8.20 7.57 14.14
N SER A 331 -8.70 7.47 12.91
CA SER A 331 -8.39 8.42 11.84
C SER A 331 -8.69 9.86 12.28
N PRO A 332 -7.82 10.84 11.96
CA PRO A 332 -8.15 12.25 12.17
C PRO A 332 -9.20 12.75 11.16
N TYR A 333 -9.44 11.99 10.09
CA TYR A 333 -10.49 12.26 9.11
C TYR A 333 -11.73 11.42 9.45
N PRO A 334 -12.93 12.04 9.52
CA PRO A 334 -14.17 11.30 9.76
C PRO A 334 -14.60 10.44 8.57
N HIS A 335 -14.03 10.69 7.38
CA HIS A 335 -14.34 10.01 6.13
C HIS A 335 -13.15 9.15 5.69
N GLU A 336 -13.37 7.86 5.43
CA GLU A 336 -12.32 6.89 5.12
C GLU A 336 -11.69 7.12 3.75
N GLY A 337 -12.48 7.50 2.74
CA GLY A 337 -11.96 7.95 1.45
C GLY A 337 -11.01 9.15 1.58
N GLN A 338 -11.35 10.15 2.39
CA GLN A 338 -10.47 11.28 2.67
C GLN A 338 -9.17 10.85 3.39
N ARG A 339 -9.25 9.89 4.34
CA ARG A 339 -8.06 9.30 4.99
C ARG A 339 -7.12 8.70 3.95
N ILE A 340 -7.64 7.86 3.05
CA ILE A 340 -6.85 7.18 2.03
C ILE A 340 -6.21 8.20 1.08
N VAL A 341 -6.99 9.14 0.55
CA VAL A 341 -6.49 10.16 -0.39
C VAL A 341 -5.45 11.08 0.25
N SER A 342 -5.70 11.53 1.48
CA SER A 342 -4.76 12.39 2.21
C SER A 342 -3.48 11.65 2.57
N GLY A 343 -3.59 10.41 3.07
CA GLY A 343 -2.44 9.56 3.38
C GLY A 343 -1.60 9.26 2.13
N GLN A 344 -2.24 8.94 1.00
CA GLN A 344 -1.55 8.72 -0.27
C GLN A 344 -0.78 9.97 -0.73
N ARG A 345 -1.38 11.17 -0.66
CA ARG A 345 -0.71 12.44 -1.04
C ARG A 345 0.46 12.79 -0.08
N LEU A 346 0.33 12.45 1.20
CA LEU A 346 1.37 12.63 2.20
C LEU A 346 2.56 11.68 1.99
N MET A 347 2.30 10.44 1.59
CA MET A 347 3.32 9.40 1.44
C MET A 347 3.97 9.37 0.05
N GLN A 348 3.18 9.46 -1.04
CA GLN A 348 3.69 9.35 -2.42
C GLN A 348 4.29 10.64 -2.97
N ALA A 349 5.45 10.55 -3.61
CA ALA A 349 6.14 11.73 -4.15
C ALA A 349 5.36 12.43 -5.28
N ALA A 350 4.52 11.69 -6.00
CA ALA A 350 3.52 12.22 -6.90
C ALA A 350 2.28 11.32 -6.82
N SER A 351 1.10 11.92 -6.80
CA SER A 351 -0.17 11.20 -6.79
C SER A 351 -0.95 11.46 -8.07
N ASP A 352 -1.87 10.55 -8.33
CA ASP A 352 -2.85 10.63 -9.42
C ASP A 352 -3.64 11.95 -9.39
N ILE A 353 -3.81 12.60 -10.55
CA ILE A 353 -4.47 13.91 -10.66
C ILE A 353 -5.99 13.85 -10.42
N PHE A 354 -6.58 12.66 -10.55
CA PHE A 354 -7.98 12.33 -10.34
C PHE A 354 -8.18 11.57 -9.03
N LEU A 355 -7.25 11.71 -8.08
CA LEU A 355 -7.41 11.13 -6.74
C LEU A 355 -8.36 12.00 -5.91
N GLY A 356 -9.55 11.48 -5.60
CA GLY A 356 -10.58 12.15 -4.79
C GLY A 356 -11.49 11.14 -4.07
N TRP A 357 -12.48 11.63 -3.32
CA TRP A 357 -13.33 10.79 -2.47
C TRP A 357 -14.79 11.25 -2.48
N THR A 358 -15.70 10.40 -2.01
CA THR A 358 -17.15 10.65 -1.97
C THR A 358 -17.83 9.64 -1.04
N SER A 359 -19.09 9.83 -0.69
CA SER A 359 -19.90 8.85 0.06
C SER A 359 -21.20 8.55 -0.70
N ASN A 360 -21.73 7.35 -0.58
CA ASN A 360 -23.08 7.07 -1.08
C ASN A 360 -24.15 7.55 -0.06
N LEU A 361 -25.41 7.50 -0.49
CA LEU A 361 -26.57 7.89 0.33
C LEU A 361 -26.73 7.06 1.61
N GLN A 362 -26.13 5.86 1.66
CA GLN A 362 -26.12 4.96 2.81
C GLN A 362 -24.95 5.25 3.77
N GLY A 363 -24.11 6.25 3.48
CA GLY A 363 -22.97 6.64 4.30
C GLY A 363 -21.76 5.71 4.15
N GLN A 364 -21.67 4.95 3.05
CA GLN A 364 -20.47 4.20 2.70
C GLN A 364 -19.51 5.12 1.94
N ASP A 365 -18.27 5.13 2.37
CA ASP A 365 -17.24 5.97 1.79
C ASP A 365 -16.58 5.29 0.58
N PHE A 366 -16.22 6.09 -0.40
CA PHE A 366 -15.53 5.69 -1.61
C PHE A 366 -14.39 6.64 -1.94
N TYR A 367 -13.46 6.17 -2.77
CA TYR A 367 -12.47 7.01 -3.42
C TYR A 367 -12.29 6.63 -4.88
N PHE A 368 -11.92 7.62 -5.69
CA PHE A 368 -11.67 7.49 -7.12
C PHE A 368 -10.20 7.75 -7.43
N ARG A 369 -9.69 7.10 -8.47
CA ARG A 369 -8.36 7.31 -9.05
C ARG A 369 -8.34 6.87 -10.51
N GLN A 370 -7.36 7.30 -11.30
CA GLN A 370 -7.19 6.77 -12.66
C GLN A 370 -6.84 5.27 -12.62
N LEU A 371 -7.48 4.50 -13.51
CA LEU A 371 -7.19 3.09 -13.69
C LEU A 371 -5.98 2.92 -14.63
N LYS A 372 -4.92 2.29 -14.14
CA LYS A 372 -3.74 1.88 -14.92
C LYS A 372 -2.99 3.02 -15.64
N ASP A 373 -2.63 4.11 -14.94
CA ASP A 373 -1.62 5.02 -15.48
C ASP A 373 -0.20 4.44 -15.29
N MET A 374 0.33 3.79 -16.34
CA MET A 374 1.70 3.26 -16.40
C MET A 374 2.13 2.35 -15.23
N LYS A 375 1.18 1.63 -14.60
CA LYS A 375 1.44 0.78 -13.42
C LYS A 375 1.99 -0.60 -13.78
N THR A 376 3.30 -0.79 -13.62
CA THR A 376 3.91 -2.13 -13.72
C THR A 376 4.03 -2.78 -12.35
N SER A 377 3.26 -3.85 -12.13
CA SER A 377 3.46 -4.72 -10.96
C SER A 377 4.63 -5.66 -11.19
N ILE A 378 5.40 -5.87 -10.13
CA ILE A 378 6.55 -6.77 -10.13
C ILE A 378 6.06 -8.21 -10.11
N LYS A 379 6.64 -9.04 -11.00
CA LYS A 379 6.38 -10.48 -11.02
C LYS A 379 7.46 -11.18 -10.22
N LEU A 380 7.08 -11.75 -9.08
CA LEU A 380 8.02 -12.52 -8.25
C LEU A 380 8.46 -13.82 -8.93
N LYS A 381 7.53 -14.53 -9.57
CA LYS A 381 7.78 -15.87 -10.12
C LYS A 381 9.03 -15.89 -11.01
N GLY A 382 10.02 -16.69 -10.63
CA GLY A 382 11.28 -16.85 -11.37
C GLY A 382 12.32 -15.76 -11.11
N MET A 383 12.15 -14.91 -10.09
CA MET A 383 13.21 -14.01 -9.62
C MET A 383 14.36 -14.81 -9.01
N SER A 384 15.60 -14.42 -9.32
CA SER A 384 16.80 -14.92 -8.66
C SER A 384 17.00 -14.25 -7.29
N ALA A 385 17.87 -14.81 -6.46
CA ALA A 385 18.28 -14.22 -5.18
C ALA A 385 18.74 -12.78 -5.34
N ARG A 386 19.65 -12.53 -6.29
CA ARG A 386 20.17 -11.18 -6.55
C ARG A 386 19.08 -10.18 -6.92
N ARG A 387 18.13 -10.57 -7.78
CA ARG A 387 17.01 -9.70 -8.17
C ARG A 387 16.07 -9.39 -7.01
N LEU A 388 15.85 -10.35 -6.11
CA LEU A 388 15.04 -10.12 -4.91
C LEU A 388 15.75 -9.12 -3.98
N GLU A 389 17.07 -9.25 -3.82
CA GLU A 389 17.90 -8.34 -3.04
C GLU A 389 17.88 -6.90 -3.60
N ASP A 390 18.14 -6.73 -4.90
CA ASP A 390 18.09 -5.40 -5.56
C ASP A 390 16.69 -4.77 -5.43
N TYR A 391 15.64 -5.56 -5.56
CA TYR A 391 14.26 -5.09 -5.40
C TYR A 391 13.95 -4.70 -3.95
N ALA A 392 14.44 -5.49 -2.99
CA ALA A 392 14.30 -5.23 -1.56
C ALA A 392 14.98 -3.90 -1.17
N GLU A 393 16.16 -3.60 -1.74
CA GLU A 393 16.87 -2.33 -1.55
C GLU A 393 15.98 -1.14 -1.95
N ILE A 394 15.42 -1.17 -3.16
CA ILE A 394 14.56 -0.10 -3.68
C ILE A 394 13.30 0.05 -2.83
N CYS A 395 12.67 -1.06 -2.41
CA CYS A 395 11.50 -1.01 -1.52
C CYS A 395 11.82 -0.35 -0.16
N GLY A 396 12.94 -0.73 0.46
CA GLY A 396 13.40 -0.14 1.72
C GLY A 396 13.66 1.37 1.60
N ALA A 397 14.32 1.80 0.51
CA ALA A 397 14.56 3.21 0.22
C ALA A 397 13.27 3.99 -0.04
N ALA A 398 12.31 3.41 -0.77
CA ALA A 398 11.00 4.01 -1.07
C ALA A 398 10.17 4.22 0.21
N LEU A 399 10.15 3.22 1.10
CA LEU A 399 9.49 3.33 2.39
C LEU A 399 10.12 4.42 3.27
N ALA A 400 11.45 4.49 3.31
CA ALA A 400 12.17 5.53 4.05
C ALA A 400 11.83 6.93 3.56
N ARG A 401 11.67 7.14 2.24
CA ARG A 401 11.19 8.42 1.70
C ARG A 401 9.79 8.75 2.21
N ALA A 402 8.86 7.80 2.12
CA ALA A 402 7.47 8.03 2.54
C ALA A 402 7.39 8.39 4.04
N HIS A 403 8.15 7.71 4.89
CA HIS A 403 8.26 8.02 6.31
C HIS A 403 8.96 9.35 6.58
N ALA A 404 10.01 9.69 5.83
CA ALA A 404 10.72 10.97 5.99
C ALA A 404 9.85 12.19 5.62
N ARG A 405 8.89 12.03 4.71
CA ARG A 405 7.95 13.10 4.33
C ARG A 405 6.92 13.41 5.42
N THR A 406 6.59 12.43 6.25
CA THR A 406 5.45 12.52 7.19
C THR A 406 5.83 12.42 8.66
N GLY A 407 7.01 11.90 8.97
CA GLY A 407 7.56 11.84 10.32
C GLY A 407 8.92 12.50 10.47
N ASP A 408 9.45 12.47 11.70
CA ASP A 408 10.72 13.10 12.03
C ASP A 408 11.91 12.20 11.65
N SER A 409 12.39 12.34 10.42
CA SER A 409 13.56 11.60 9.90
C SER A 409 14.81 11.78 10.76
N VAL A 410 14.97 12.91 11.46
CA VAL A 410 16.10 13.18 12.36
C VAL A 410 15.99 12.36 13.64
N LEU A 411 14.79 12.28 14.20
CA LEU A 411 14.51 11.47 15.38
C LEU A 411 14.67 9.97 15.07
N ILE A 412 14.11 9.50 13.95
CA ILE A 412 14.25 8.10 13.48
C ILE A 412 15.72 7.79 13.21
N SER A 413 16.45 8.64 12.48
CA SER A 413 17.89 8.47 12.23
C SER A 413 18.70 8.43 13.53
N GLY A 414 18.39 9.32 14.48
CA GLY A 414 19.01 9.33 15.81
C GLY A 414 18.79 8.02 16.56
N TYR A 415 17.60 7.43 16.48
CA TYR A 415 17.27 6.13 17.04
C TYR A 415 17.99 4.99 16.33
N LEU A 416 17.96 4.95 14.99
CA LEU A 416 18.58 3.89 14.19
C LEU A 416 20.10 3.89 14.30
N GLY A 417 20.75 5.06 14.21
CA GLY A 417 22.21 5.22 14.26
C GLY A 417 22.96 4.64 13.06
N ASN A 418 24.27 4.48 13.23
CA ASN A 418 25.17 4.12 12.12
C ASN A 418 25.44 2.60 12.02
N SER A 419 25.13 1.83 13.08
CA SER A 419 25.32 0.38 13.07
C SER A 419 24.08 -0.33 12.55
N ASP A 420 24.29 -1.52 12.01
CA ASP A 420 23.30 -2.47 11.48
C ASP A 420 22.53 -3.25 12.58
N ALA A 421 22.52 -2.75 13.82
CA ALA A 421 21.91 -3.48 14.94
C ALA A 421 20.38 -3.52 14.85
N PHE A 422 19.76 -2.49 14.29
CA PHE A 422 18.32 -2.51 13.99
C PHE A 422 18.05 -3.41 12.78
N ASP A 423 18.88 -3.29 11.73
CA ASP A 423 18.76 -4.05 10.48
C ASP A 423 18.73 -5.55 10.78
N ARG A 424 19.71 -6.07 11.55
CA ARG A 424 19.71 -7.48 11.99
C ARG A 424 18.49 -7.83 12.84
N ALA A 425 18.13 -6.96 13.79
CA ALA A 425 17.02 -7.24 14.69
C ALA A 425 15.69 -7.38 13.92
N VAL A 426 15.37 -6.45 13.02
CA VAL A 426 14.13 -6.54 12.24
C VAL A 426 14.14 -7.72 11.25
N THR A 427 15.32 -8.13 10.77
CA THR A 427 15.48 -9.35 9.98
C THR A 427 15.22 -10.62 10.80
N ASP A 428 15.73 -10.71 12.03
CA ASP A 428 15.45 -11.84 12.94
C ASP A 428 13.95 -11.93 13.26
N PHE A 429 13.29 -10.79 13.47
CA PHE A 429 11.84 -10.71 13.60
C PHE A 429 11.14 -11.20 12.34
N ALA A 430 11.58 -10.77 11.16
CA ALA A 430 10.97 -11.18 9.90
C ALA A 430 11.05 -12.70 9.67
N VAL A 431 12.17 -13.34 10.03
CA VAL A 431 12.32 -14.80 9.94
C VAL A 431 11.38 -15.51 10.90
N THR A 432 11.31 -15.08 12.15
CA THR A 432 10.42 -15.68 13.16
C THR A 432 8.94 -15.46 12.83
N TYR A 433 8.59 -14.26 12.35
CA TYR A 433 7.23 -13.95 11.93
C TYR A 433 6.84 -14.64 10.61
N ALA A 434 7.79 -14.89 9.70
CA ALA A 434 7.52 -15.72 8.51
C ALA A 434 7.03 -17.12 8.89
N TYR A 435 7.62 -17.76 9.91
CA TYR A 435 7.11 -19.02 10.44
C TYR A 435 5.72 -18.88 11.08
N GLN A 436 5.41 -17.75 11.73
CA GLN A 436 4.06 -17.49 12.25
C GLN A 436 3.03 -17.42 11.10
N VAL A 437 3.37 -16.71 10.02
CA VAL A 437 2.51 -16.61 8.83
C VAL A 437 2.28 -17.98 8.19
N GLU A 438 3.31 -18.83 8.11
CA GLU A 438 3.17 -20.21 7.63
C GLU A 438 2.26 -21.06 8.53
N GLN A 439 2.34 -20.88 9.85
CA GLN A 439 1.44 -21.56 10.81
C GLN A 439 -0.01 -21.08 10.66
N ASP A 440 -0.23 -19.77 10.56
CA ASP A 440 -1.56 -19.19 10.36
C ASP A 440 -2.16 -19.60 9.01
N HIS A 441 -1.34 -19.63 7.96
CA HIS A 441 -1.74 -20.12 6.63
C HIS A 441 -2.12 -21.60 6.68
N ARG A 442 -1.36 -22.44 7.39
CA ARG A 442 -1.72 -23.85 7.60
C ARG A 442 -3.05 -23.99 8.33
N ALA A 443 -3.24 -23.27 9.44
CA ALA A 443 -4.50 -23.27 10.18
C ALA A 443 -5.68 -22.79 9.31
N PHE A 444 -5.44 -21.84 8.41
CA PHE A 444 -6.41 -21.37 7.42
C PHE A 444 -6.76 -22.44 6.38
N VAL A 445 -5.78 -23.16 5.85
CA VAL A 445 -6.00 -24.28 4.92
C VAL A 445 -6.74 -25.43 5.63
N GLU A 446 -6.39 -25.75 6.87
CA GLU A 446 -7.11 -26.75 7.68
C GLU A 446 -8.56 -26.32 7.96
N ALA A 447 -8.80 -25.02 8.19
CA ALA A 447 -10.16 -24.49 8.33
C ALA A 447 -11.01 -24.67 7.06
N LEU A 448 -10.40 -24.49 5.88
CA LEU A 448 -11.05 -24.75 4.59
C LEU A 448 -11.36 -26.25 4.41
N GLN A 449 -10.40 -27.12 4.70
CA GLN A 449 -10.56 -28.58 4.59
C GLN A 449 -11.64 -29.12 5.55
N ALA A 450 -11.74 -28.52 6.74
CA ALA A 450 -12.76 -28.87 7.73
C ALA A 450 -14.14 -28.22 7.45
N GLY A 451 -14.29 -27.42 6.39
CA GLY A 451 -15.54 -26.74 6.05
C GLY A 451 -15.94 -25.62 7.02
N ARG A 452 -15.02 -25.10 7.84
CA ARG A 452 -15.28 -23.96 8.74
C ARG A 452 -15.37 -22.62 8.01
N ILE A 453 -14.75 -22.56 6.83
CA ILE A 453 -14.78 -21.46 5.87
C ILE A 453 -14.77 -22.08 4.45
N GLU A 454 -15.26 -21.34 3.46
CA GLU A 454 -15.39 -21.83 2.08
C GLU A 454 -14.37 -21.17 1.14
N ALA A 455 -13.90 -21.90 0.13
CA ALA A 455 -13.08 -21.37 -0.96
C ALA A 455 -13.62 -21.84 -2.32
N LYS A 456 -13.55 -20.95 -3.32
CA LYS A 456 -13.95 -21.24 -4.70
C LYS A 456 -12.91 -20.65 -5.64
N ALA A 457 -12.43 -21.46 -6.60
CA ALA A 457 -11.57 -20.96 -7.67
C ALA A 457 -12.28 -19.82 -8.42
N GLY A 458 -11.56 -18.74 -8.66
CA GLY A 458 -12.08 -17.51 -9.28
C GLY A 458 -11.42 -17.17 -10.60
#